data_AF-A0A973I9X0-F1
#
_entry.id   AF-A0A973I9X0-F1
#
_cell.length_a   1.000
_cell.length_b   1.000
_cell.length_c   1.000
_cell.angle_alpha   90.00
_cell.angle_beta   90.00
_cell.angle_gamma   90.00
#
_symmetry.space_group_name_H-M   'P 1'
#
loop_
_entity.id
_entity.type
_entity.pdbx_description
1 polymer ?
#
loop_
_entity_poly.entity_id
_entity_poly.type
_entity_poly.pdbx_seq_one_letter_code
_entity_poly.pdbx_strand_id
1 'polypeptide(L)'
;MINKFLPKFFTRLYTTMTLTICGSVYLVLILLNGFVERDDINDYLNDVTWIVQSLESIRAQNNIAEEGYYRQLDPQLYPFNIRWLPSTSPLVPCNNCQYYGLSDDNIETYRFDDGRVLSVHSVIHGSGIIIQDPLNQLASSFNEMAQQLSETVTENKIFAQAVPHELRTPLSRIQLAAGILRTDCHLPEQQQLLDNIDQYIVDIDQLFSQVITFSQVNTHSTQQHYQEIMLKSLATRISRFTSSATTVIEVNISDDLSVFSEPAYLRLITENLIKNAIDHCRTTIISAPVLRLNHTTITLKL
;
A
#
# COMPACT_ATOMS: atom_id res chain seq x y z
N MET A 1 -29.73 -46.80 36.95
CA MET A 1 -29.24 -45.41 36.95
C MET A 1 -27.88 -45.43 36.27
N ILE A 2 -27.76 -44.89 35.05
CA ILE A 2 -26.56 -44.40 34.32
C ILE A 2 -27.03 -44.21 32.87
N ASN A 3 -27.55 -43.02 32.58
CA ASN A 3 -27.94 -42.62 31.24
C ASN A 3 -26.68 -42.08 30.54
N LYS A 4 -25.94 -42.92 29.82
CA LYS A 4 -24.80 -42.45 29.01
C LYS A 4 -25.36 -41.78 27.76
N PHE A 5 -25.50 -40.46 27.85
CA PHE A 5 -25.83 -39.55 26.76
C PHE A 5 -24.73 -39.63 25.69
N LEU A 6 -24.81 -40.62 24.80
CA LEU A 6 -23.97 -40.69 23.61
C LEU A 6 -24.44 -39.59 22.65
N PRO A 7 -23.58 -38.62 22.28
CA PRO A 7 -23.98 -37.53 21.40
C PRO A 7 -24.37 -38.07 20.02
N LYS A 8 -25.36 -37.42 19.38
CA LYS A 8 -25.87 -37.81 18.04
C LYS A 8 -24.70 -37.88 17.05
N PHE A 9 -24.81 -38.78 16.05
CA PHE A 9 -23.76 -39.05 15.05
C PHE A 9 -23.13 -37.76 14.48
N PHE A 10 -23.96 -36.78 14.12
CA PHE A 10 -23.52 -35.49 13.62
C PHE A 10 -22.69 -34.69 14.63
N THR A 11 -23.09 -34.65 15.91
CA THR A 11 -22.33 -33.97 16.96
C THR A 11 -20.93 -34.57 17.10
N ARG A 12 -20.81 -35.90 17.02
CA ARG A 12 -19.52 -36.59 17.09
C ARG A 12 -18.64 -36.24 15.87
N LEU A 13 -19.22 -36.24 14.67
CA LEU A 13 -18.54 -35.85 13.42
C LEU A 13 -18.03 -34.41 13.47
N TYR A 14 -18.88 -33.46 13.88
CA TYR A 14 -18.49 -32.05 13.99
C TYR A 14 -17.42 -31.85 15.05
N THR A 15 -17.54 -32.47 16.23
CA THR A 15 -16.51 -32.35 17.27
C THR A 15 -15.15 -32.89 16.82
N THR A 16 -15.12 -34.02 16.10
CA THR A 16 -13.85 -34.55 15.57
C THR A 16 -13.26 -33.65 14.51
N MET A 17 -14.09 -33.11 13.61
CA MET A 17 -13.64 -32.23 12.53
C MET A 17 -13.09 -30.91 13.09
N THR A 18 -13.77 -30.30 14.06
CA THR A 18 -13.30 -29.10 14.74
C THR A 18 -12.00 -29.38 15.49
N LEU A 19 -11.90 -30.51 16.22
CA LEU A 19 -10.67 -30.87 16.95
C LEU A 19 -9.49 -31.08 16.00
N THR A 20 -9.71 -31.72 14.84
CA THR A 20 -8.65 -31.91 13.84
C THR A 20 -8.21 -30.59 13.21
N ILE A 21 -9.14 -29.66 12.93
CA ILE A 21 -8.80 -28.35 12.37
C ILE A 21 -8.04 -27.51 13.41
N CYS A 22 -8.49 -27.50 14.66
CA CYS A 22 -7.78 -26.81 15.73
C CYS A 22 -6.38 -27.41 15.94
N GLY A 23 -6.25 -28.74 15.92
CA GLY A 23 -4.96 -29.43 16.01
C GLY A 23 -4.03 -29.11 14.84
N SER A 24 -4.54 -29.08 13.61
CA SER A 24 -3.72 -28.73 12.44
C SER A 24 -3.29 -27.27 12.46
N VAL A 25 -4.17 -26.34 12.83
CA VAL A 25 -3.83 -24.92 12.96
C VAL A 25 -2.77 -24.73 14.05
N TYR A 26 -2.94 -25.39 15.20
CA TYR A 26 -1.98 -25.32 16.30
C TYR A 26 -0.60 -25.87 15.89
N LEU A 27 -0.57 -27.01 15.19
CA LEU A 27 0.67 -27.59 14.66
C LEU A 27 1.35 -26.64 13.65
N VAL A 28 0.58 -26.05 12.74
CA VAL A 28 1.09 -25.08 11.76
C VAL A 28 1.66 -23.85 12.45
N LEU A 29 1.00 -23.31 13.48
CA LEU A 29 1.51 -22.17 14.24
C LEU A 29 2.83 -22.48 14.95
N ILE A 30 2.95 -23.67 15.55
CA ILE A 30 4.21 -24.10 16.18
C ILE A 30 5.33 -24.26 15.15
N LEU A 31 5.04 -24.94 14.03
CA LEU A 31 6.03 -25.18 13.00
C LEU A 31 6.49 -23.88 12.33
N LEU A 32 5.57 -22.95 12.05
CA LEU A 32 5.91 -21.65 11.49
C LEU A 32 6.76 -20.83 12.46
N ASN A 33 6.39 -20.75 13.75
CA ASN A 33 7.16 -19.96 14.71
C ASN A 33 8.57 -20.53 14.91
N GLY A 34 8.70 -21.86 14.97
CA GLY A 34 10.01 -22.51 15.11
C GLY A 34 10.89 -22.47 13.85
N PHE A 35 10.29 -22.40 12.66
CA PHE A 35 11.01 -22.28 11.40
C PHE A 35 11.48 -20.84 11.15
N VAL A 36 10.59 -19.86 11.33
CA VAL A 36 10.91 -18.44 11.16
C VAL A 36 12.02 -18.00 12.12
N GLU A 37 11.94 -18.36 13.40
CA GLU A 37 12.98 -17.98 14.38
C GLU A 37 14.35 -18.61 14.09
N ARG A 38 14.38 -19.77 13.43
CA ARG A 38 15.64 -20.45 13.07
C ARG A 38 16.22 -19.89 11.77
N ASP A 39 15.39 -19.52 10.81
CA ASP A 39 15.82 -18.86 9.57
C ASP A 39 16.43 -17.48 9.87
N ASP A 40 15.79 -16.65 10.70
CA ASP A 40 16.28 -15.28 11.01
C ASP A 40 17.69 -15.29 11.63
N ILE A 41 17.99 -16.23 12.53
CA ILE A 41 19.31 -16.34 13.17
C ILE A 41 20.35 -16.87 12.17
N ASN A 42 19.97 -17.83 11.33
CA ASN A 42 20.87 -18.38 10.33
C ASN A 42 21.24 -17.33 9.28
N ASP A 43 20.27 -16.53 8.84
CA ASP A 43 20.50 -15.41 7.92
C ASP A 43 21.44 -14.37 8.54
N TYR A 44 21.19 -13.98 9.80
CA TYR A 44 22.10 -13.13 10.56
C TYR A 44 23.52 -13.71 10.65
N LEU A 45 23.67 -15.00 10.96
CA LEU A 45 24.98 -15.64 11.10
C LEU A 45 25.71 -15.73 9.74
N ASN A 46 25.00 -15.95 8.65
CA ASN A 46 25.56 -15.94 7.29
C ASN A 46 26.12 -14.55 6.94
N ASP A 47 25.33 -13.50 7.19
CA ASP A 47 25.73 -12.11 6.94
C ASP A 47 26.96 -11.73 7.76
N VAL A 48 26.96 -12.04 9.05
CA VAL A 48 28.07 -11.72 9.95
C VAL A 48 29.33 -12.50 9.57
N THR A 49 29.21 -13.78 9.21
CA THR A 49 30.35 -14.59 8.79
C THR A 49 31.01 -14.02 7.54
N TRP A 50 30.20 -13.57 6.57
CA TRP A 50 30.72 -12.89 5.38
C TRP A 50 31.44 -11.58 5.73
N ILE A 51 30.92 -10.79 6.68
CA ILE A 51 31.54 -9.56 7.15
C ILE A 51 32.89 -9.83 7.79
N VAL A 52 32.98 -10.80 8.71
CA VAL A 52 34.23 -11.16 9.39
C VAL A 52 35.28 -11.62 8.39
N GLN A 53 34.91 -12.49 7.45
CA GLN A 53 35.81 -12.93 6.38
C GLN A 53 36.31 -11.76 5.53
N SER A 54 35.42 -10.83 5.19
CA SER A 54 35.76 -9.63 4.40
C SER A 54 36.72 -8.72 5.15
N LEU A 55 36.46 -8.44 6.44
CA LEU A 55 37.31 -7.62 7.29
C LEU A 55 38.69 -8.25 7.51
N GLU A 56 38.76 -9.55 7.78
CA GLU A 56 40.03 -10.26 7.90
C GLU A 56 40.81 -10.26 6.59
N SER A 57 40.15 -10.38 5.44
CA SER A 57 40.82 -10.31 4.13
C SER A 57 41.47 -8.95 3.89
N ILE A 58 40.77 -7.86 4.21
CA ILE A 58 41.27 -6.48 4.06
C ILE A 58 42.42 -6.24 5.04
N ARG A 59 42.26 -6.67 6.29
CA ARG A 59 43.29 -6.53 7.32
C ARG A 59 44.57 -7.28 6.93
N ALA A 60 44.44 -8.54 6.49
CA ALA A 60 45.56 -9.37 6.09
C ALA A 60 46.28 -8.80 4.86
N GLN A 61 45.55 -8.29 3.87
CA GLN A 61 46.13 -7.64 2.69
C GLN A 61 46.95 -6.40 3.03
N ASN A 62 46.53 -5.64 4.05
CA ASN A 62 47.20 -4.42 4.49
C ASN A 62 48.19 -4.65 5.65
N ASN A 63 48.37 -5.89 6.10
CA ASN A 63 49.24 -6.29 7.20
C ASN A 63 49.04 -5.48 8.49
N ILE A 64 47.78 -5.19 8.83
CA ILE A 64 47.39 -4.38 9.99
C ILE A 64 47.22 -5.26 11.24
N ALA A 65 47.67 -4.76 12.39
CA ALA A 65 47.45 -5.41 13.68
C ALA A 65 45.96 -5.40 14.07
N GLU A 66 45.49 -6.51 14.60
CA GLU A 66 44.05 -6.80 14.81
C GLU A 66 43.35 -5.81 15.73
N GLU A 67 43.88 -5.62 16.94
CA GLU A 67 43.27 -4.70 17.92
C GLU A 67 43.17 -3.27 17.38
N GLY A 68 44.20 -2.83 16.64
CA GLY A 68 44.22 -1.51 16.02
C GLY A 68 43.20 -1.37 14.89
N TYR A 69 43.07 -2.40 14.06
CA TYR A 69 42.13 -2.42 12.94
C TYR A 69 40.67 -2.35 13.42
N TYR A 70 40.27 -3.25 14.32
CA TYR A 70 38.88 -3.36 14.75
C TYR A 70 38.41 -2.19 15.61
N ARG A 71 39.31 -1.52 16.35
CA ARG A 71 38.98 -0.30 17.10
C ARG A 71 38.85 0.95 16.23
N GLN A 72 39.41 0.93 15.01
CA GLN A 72 39.40 2.06 14.08
C GLN A 72 38.29 1.96 13.03
N LEU A 73 37.51 0.88 13.02
CA LEU A 73 36.35 0.76 12.14
C LEU A 73 35.35 1.87 12.43
N ASP A 74 35.00 2.62 11.39
CA ASP A 74 33.99 3.68 11.48
C ASP A 74 32.60 3.02 11.60
N PRO A 75 31.85 3.24 12.70
CA PRO A 75 30.52 2.70 12.89
C PRO A 75 29.50 3.14 11.82
N GLN A 76 29.78 4.20 11.06
CA GLN A 76 28.89 4.66 9.98
C GLN A 76 29.08 3.91 8.66
N LEU A 77 30.21 3.24 8.47
CA LEU A 77 30.56 2.52 7.25
C LEU A 77 30.01 1.08 7.21
N TYR A 78 29.55 0.56 8.36
CA TYR A 78 29.04 -0.79 8.49
C TYR A 78 27.64 -0.76 9.12
N PRO A 79 26.67 -1.52 8.58
CA PRO A 79 25.33 -1.58 9.16
C PRO A 79 25.34 -2.29 10.52
N PHE A 80 26.34 -3.14 10.80
CA PHE A 80 26.47 -3.85 12.07
C PHE A 80 27.30 -3.08 13.09
N ASN A 81 26.94 -3.23 14.37
CA ASN A 81 27.72 -2.68 15.46
C ASN A 81 28.85 -3.67 15.81
N ILE A 82 30.04 -3.37 15.32
CA ILE A 82 31.24 -4.20 15.46
C ILE A 82 32.10 -3.64 16.59
N ARG A 83 32.44 -4.46 17.58
CA ARG A 83 33.26 -4.07 18.74
C ARG A 83 34.35 -5.10 19.03
N TRP A 84 35.55 -4.62 19.35
CA TRP A 84 36.65 -5.49 19.77
C TRP A 84 36.41 -6.06 21.17
N LEU A 85 36.63 -7.38 21.32
CA LEU A 85 36.58 -8.10 22.58
C LEU A 85 37.99 -8.57 22.98
N PRO A 86 38.62 -7.98 24.00
CA PRO A 86 39.95 -8.39 24.44
C PRO A 86 39.91 -9.72 25.20
N SER A 87 41.00 -10.49 25.12
CA SER A 87 41.21 -11.79 25.81
C SER A 87 41.04 -11.77 27.34
N THR A 88 41.11 -10.59 27.96
CA THR A 88 40.94 -10.39 29.41
C THR A 88 39.50 -10.07 29.83
N SER A 89 38.55 -10.03 28.89
CA SER A 89 37.15 -9.66 29.17
C SER A 89 36.41 -10.76 29.95
N PRO A 90 35.51 -10.41 30.90
CA PRO A 90 34.73 -11.38 31.65
C PRO A 90 33.84 -12.25 30.74
N LEU A 91 33.46 -13.43 31.26
CA LEU A 91 32.72 -14.53 30.60
C LEU A 91 31.39 -14.17 29.89
N VAL A 92 30.91 -12.93 29.96
CA VAL A 92 29.63 -12.52 29.37
C VAL A 92 29.82 -11.24 28.53
N PRO A 93 29.53 -11.28 27.21
CA PRO A 93 29.79 -10.17 26.29
C PRO A 93 28.78 -9.01 26.37
N CYS A 94 27.70 -9.15 27.16
CA CYS A 94 26.65 -8.15 27.30
C CYS A 94 25.91 -8.24 28.65
N ASN A 95 25.39 -7.11 29.16
CA ASN A 95 24.76 -7.03 30.48
C ASN A 95 23.27 -7.45 30.50
N ASN A 96 22.57 -7.37 29.36
CA ASN A 96 21.13 -7.65 29.23
C ASN A 96 20.86 -8.62 28.07
N CYS A 97 21.58 -9.72 28.02
CA CYS A 97 21.43 -10.72 26.97
C CYS A 97 21.46 -12.12 27.58
N GLN A 98 20.75 -13.05 26.95
CA GLN A 98 20.72 -14.46 27.31
C GLN A 98 21.52 -15.24 26.28
N TYR A 99 22.30 -16.22 26.75
CA TYR A 99 22.99 -17.15 25.86
C TYR A 99 21.96 -17.97 25.09
N TYR A 100 22.00 -17.89 23.76
CA TYR A 100 21.05 -18.57 22.89
C TYR A 100 21.57 -19.94 22.46
N GLY A 101 22.85 -20.03 22.11
CA GLY A 101 23.47 -21.28 21.68
C GLY A 101 24.76 -21.10 20.88
N LEU A 102 25.29 -22.22 20.42
CA LEU A 102 26.42 -22.30 19.49
C LEU A 102 25.89 -22.62 18.09
N SER A 103 26.35 -21.86 17.10
CA SER A 103 26.17 -22.19 15.69
C SER A 103 27.02 -23.40 15.28
N ASP A 104 26.74 -23.98 14.11
CA ASP A 104 27.51 -25.07 13.49
C ASP A 104 29.00 -24.70 13.33
N ASP A 105 29.31 -23.42 13.11
CA ASP A 105 30.68 -22.89 13.01
C ASP A 105 31.31 -22.52 14.37
N ASN A 106 30.74 -23.01 15.48
CA ASN A 106 31.21 -22.75 16.84
C ASN A 106 31.22 -21.26 17.21
N ILE A 107 30.27 -20.50 16.65
CA ILE A 107 30.03 -19.08 16.94
C ILE A 107 29.05 -18.97 18.11
N GLU A 108 29.48 -18.32 19.19
CA GLU A 108 28.61 -18.08 20.34
C GLU A 108 27.59 -16.98 20.02
N THR A 109 26.31 -17.27 20.24
CA THR A 109 25.21 -16.36 19.94
C THR A 109 24.41 -16.04 21.20
N TYR A 110 24.10 -14.75 21.36
CA TYR A 110 23.37 -14.18 22.49
C TYR A 110 22.17 -13.39 21.96
N ARG A 111 21.06 -13.42 22.71
CA ARG A 111 19.83 -12.72 22.35
C ARG A 111 19.44 -11.73 23.44
N PHE A 112 19.04 -10.53 23.04
CA PHE A 112 18.48 -9.51 23.93
C PHE A 112 16.97 -9.70 24.09
N ASP A 113 16.40 -9.18 25.19
CA ASP A 113 14.96 -9.25 25.45
C ASP A 113 14.10 -8.54 24.37
N ASP A 114 14.70 -7.62 23.62
CA ASP A 114 14.08 -6.89 22.50
C ASP A 114 14.18 -7.62 21.15
N GLY A 115 14.67 -8.87 21.14
CA GLY A 115 14.79 -9.71 19.94
C GLY A 115 16.10 -9.56 19.17
N ARG A 116 16.96 -8.60 19.52
CA ARG A 116 18.27 -8.44 18.85
C ARG A 116 19.19 -9.62 19.12
N VAL A 117 20.07 -9.88 18.16
CA VAL A 117 21.08 -10.94 18.24
C VAL A 117 22.49 -10.34 18.26
N LEU A 118 23.37 -11.02 18.98
CA LEU A 118 24.79 -10.70 19.09
C LEU A 118 25.59 -11.99 18.95
N SER A 119 26.61 -11.97 18.09
CA SER A 119 27.53 -13.08 17.92
C SER A 119 28.95 -12.68 18.35
N VAL A 120 29.69 -13.65 18.87
CA VAL A 120 31.10 -13.51 19.24
C VAL A 120 31.96 -14.35 18.31
N HIS A 121 32.84 -13.67 17.58
CA HIS A 121 33.76 -14.29 16.64
C HIS A 121 35.18 -14.27 17.20
N SER A 122 35.76 -15.45 17.42
CA SER A 122 37.14 -15.56 17.91
C SER A 122 38.14 -15.22 16.79
N VAL A 123 39.15 -14.42 17.10
CA VAL A 123 40.19 -14.02 16.12
C VAL A 123 41.55 -14.61 16.51
N ILE A 124 42.00 -14.47 17.77
CA ILE A 124 43.27 -15.03 18.29
C ILE A 124 43.17 -15.32 19.79
N HIS A 125 43.74 -16.44 20.28
CA HIS A 125 44.09 -16.74 21.70
C HIS A 125 43.28 -15.96 22.77
N GLY A 126 41.95 -16.13 22.76
CA GLY A 126 41.02 -15.57 23.72
C GLY A 126 40.41 -14.20 23.36
N SER A 127 40.96 -13.47 22.40
CA SER A 127 40.37 -12.24 21.84
C SER A 127 39.40 -12.54 20.70
N GLY A 128 38.40 -11.68 20.54
CA GLY A 128 37.39 -11.80 19.50
C GLY A 128 36.79 -10.48 19.09
N ILE A 129 35.75 -10.55 18.26
CA ILE A 129 34.95 -9.44 17.81
C ILE A 129 33.50 -9.76 18.16
N ILE A 130 32.85 -8.79 18.78
CA ILE A 130 31.41 -8.78 19.00
C ILE A 130 30.80 -8.10 17.80
N ILE A 131 29.89 -8.81 17.13
CA ILE A 131 29.08 -8.22 16.08
C ILE A 131 27.65 -8.28 16.56
N GLN A 132 27.03 -7.12 16.68
CA GLN A 132 25.63 -7.01 17.06
C GLN A 132 24.85 -6.57 15.83
N ASP A 133 23.71 -7.21 15.63
CA ASP A 133 22.73 -6.83 14.60
C ASP A 133 22.50 -5.30 14.63
N PRO A 134 22.52 -4.59 13.48
CA PRO A 134 22.16 -3.20 13.39
C PRO A 134 21.02 -2.85 14.32
N LEU A 135 21.09 -1.69 14.95
CA LEU A 135 19.85 -1.11 15.45
C LEU A 135 18.88 -1.07 14.26
N ASN A 136 17.65 -1.47 14.49
CA ASN A 136 16.52 -1.37 13.56
C ASN A 136 16.35 0.01 12.89
N GLN A 137 17.24 1.00 13.03
CA GLN A 137 17.20 2.36 12.50
C GLN A 137 16.80 2.48 11.03
N LEU A 138 17.28 1.60 10.15
CA LEU A 138 16.85 1.65 8.75
C LEU A 138 15.43 1.09 8.59
N ALA A 139 15.15 -0.05 9.21
CA ALA A 139 13.82 -0.65 9.21
C ALA A 139 12.77 0.23 9.93
N SER A 140 13.16 0.93 11.00
CA SER A 140 12.34 1.84 11.79
C SER A 140 12.15 3.14 11.04
N SER A 141 13.19 3.71 10.43
CA SER A 141 13.03 4.88 9.53
C SER A 141 12.14 4.54 8.35
N PHE A 142 12.27 3.34 7.77
CA PHE A 142 11.40 2.88 6.68
C PHE A 142 9.96 2.71 7.15
N ASN A 143 9.74 2.09 8.31
CA ASN A 143 8.41 1.92 8.90
C ASN A 143 7.78 3.26 9.29
N GLU A 144 8.55 4.20 9.84
CA GLU A 144 8.11 5.57 10.14
C GLU A 144 7.71 6.32 8.87
N MET A 145 8.51 6.25 7.80
CA MET A 145 8.16 6.82 6.51
C MET A 145 6.90 6.17 5.92
N ALA A 146 6.79 4.84 6.00
CA ALA A 146 5.62 4.11 5.52
C ALA A 146 4.35 4.49 6.31
N GLN A 147 4.47 4.67 7.62
CA GLN A 147 3.39 5.12 8.48
C GLN A 147 2.98 6.56 8.16
N GLN A 148 3.91 7.49 8.05
CA GLN A 148 3.63 8.88 7.67
C GLN A 148 2.97 8.98 6.30
N LEU A 149 3.41 8.15 5.34
CA LEU A 149 2.77 8.07 4.03
C LEU A 149 1.35 7.54 4.13
N SER A 150 1.12 6.49 4.92
CA SER A 150 -0.21 5.93 5.16
C SER A 150 -1.17 6.94 5.81
N GLU A 151 -0.69 7.67 6.81
CA GLU A 151 -1.41 8.75 7.48
C GLU A 151 -1.75 9.86 6.48
N THR A 152 -0.79 10.35 5.71
CA THR A 152 -1.00 11.39 4.69
C THR A 152 -2.02 10.97 3.63
N VAL A 153 -1.96 9.73 3.14
CA VAL A 153 -2.93 9.19 2.18
C VAL A 153 -4.32 9.13 2.80
N THR A 154 -4.41 8.72 4.07
CA THR A 154 -5.68 8.65 4.81
C THR A 154 -6.27 10.03 5.05
N GLU A 155 -5.47 11.02 5.43
CA GLU A 155 -5.88 12.42 5.61
C GLU A 155 -6.42 13.01 4.30
N ASN A 156 -5.68 12.85 3.19
CA ASN A 156 -6.11 13.29 1.87
C ASN A 156 -7.46 12.67 1.46
N LYS A 157 -7.68 11.40 1.83
CA LYS A 157 -8.96 10.71 1.59
C LYS A 157 -10.10 11.31 2.42
N ILE A 158 -9.88 11.49 3.72
CA ILE A 158 -10.89 12.09 4.61
C ILE A 158 -11.23 13.50 4.13
N PHE A 159 -10.21 14.28 3.76
CA PHE A 159 -10.39 15.63 3.22
C PHE A 159 -11.23 15.62 1.94
N ALA A 160 -10.88 14.77 0.97
CA ALA A 160 -11.60 14.66 -0.30
C ALA A 160 -13.06 14.21 -0.12
N GLN A 161 -13.39 13.50 0.96
CA GLN A 161 -14.76 13.05 1.26
C GLN A 161 -15.55 14.05 2.10
N ALA A 162 -14.95 14.67 3.12
CA ALA A 162 -15.66 15.50 4.09
C ALA A 162 -15.84 16.95 3.63
N VAL A 163 -14.82 17.55 3.01
CA VAL A 163 -14.80 18.98 2.66
C VAL A 163 -15.90 19.36 1.66
N PRO A 164 -16.18 18.58 0.60
CA PRO A 164 -17.31 18.85 -0.30
C PRO A 164 -18.66 18.95 0.41
N HIS A 165 -18.92 18.10 1.40
CA HIS A 165 -20.18 18.10 2.13
C HIS A 165 -20.32 19.38 2.97
N GLU A 166 -19.25 19.78 3.65
CA GLU A 166 -19.22 21.00 4.45
C GLU A 166 -19.34 22.26 3.59
N LEU A 167 -18.80 22.25 2.37
CA LEU A 167 -18.85 23.39 1.44
C LEU A 167 -20.14 23.49 0.62
N ARG A 168 -20.89 22.40 0.44
CA ARG A 168 -22.21 22.45 -0.22
C ARG A 168 -23.21 23.32 0.55
N THR A 169 -23.17 23.28 1.88
CA THR A 169 -24.06 24.07 2.76
C THR A 169 -23.90 25.59 2.59
N PRO A 170 -22.69 26.19 2.69
CA PRO A 170 -22.52 27.61 2.44
C PRO A 170 -22.80 27.99 0.97
N LEU A 171 -22.50 27.13 -0.01
CA LEU A 171 -22.86 27.38 -1.42
C LEU A 171 -24.39 27.50 -1.61
N SER A 172 -25.18 26.61 -1.01
CA SER A 172 -26.64 26.72 -1.05
C SER A 172 -27.16 28.00 -0.40
N ARG A 173 -26.48 28.52 0.65
CA ARG A 173 -26.83 29.80 1.26
C ARG A 173 -26.50 30.99 0.35
N ILE A 174 -25.36 30.94 -0.35
CA ILE A 174 -25.00 31.95 -1.35
C ILE A 174 -26.01 31.93 -2.50
N GLN A 175 -26.41 30.75 -2.99
CA GLN A 175 -27.41 30.60 -4.03
C GLN A 175 -28.78 31.17 -3.61
N LEU A 176 -29.20 30.92 -2.37
CA LEU A 176 -30.42 31.49 -1.82
C LEU A 176 -30.34 33.02 -1.74
N ALA A 177 -29.23 33.57 -1.24
CA ALA A 177 -29.02 35.01 -1.17
C ALA A 177 -29.00 35.67 -2.55
N ALA A 178 -28.35 35.04 -3.54
CA ALA A 178 -28.38 35.47 -4.94
C ALA A 178 -29.80 35.45 -5.51
N GLY A 179 -30.58 34.41 -5.21
CA GLY A 179 -31.99 34.33 -5.59
C GLY A 179 -32.86 35.43 -4.98
N ILE A 180 -32.63 35.79 -3.70
CA ILE A 180 -33.31 36.92 -3.05
C ILE A 180 -32.95 38.24 -3.73
N LEU A 181 -31.65 38.51 -3.93
CA LEU A 181 -31.15 39.72 -4.59
C LEU A 181 -31.68 39.88 -6.02
N ARG A 182 -31.96 38.78 -6.71
CA ARG A 182 -32.56 38.78 -8.05
C ARG A 182 -33.96 39.42 -8.07
N THR A 183 -34.68 39.41 -6.95
CA THR A 183 -36.02 40.00 -6.83
C THR A 183 -35.99 41.53 -6.89
N ASP A 184 -34.91 42.13 -6.38
CA ASP A 184 -34.74 43.60 -6.28
C ASP A 184 -33.80 44.16 -7.38
N CYS A 185 -33.24 43.30 -8.25
CA CYS A 185 -32.35 43.69 -9.34
C CYS A 185 -33.11 43.98 -10.64
N HIS A 186 -33.12 45.24 -11.06
CA HIS A 186 -33.77 45.69 -12.29
C HIS A 186 -32.79 46.03 -13.43
N LEU A 187 -31.49 46.14 -13.12
CA LEU A 187 -30.47 46.43 -14.13
C LEU A 187 -29.96 45.13 -14.79
N PRO A 188 -29.84 45.09 -16.14
CA PRO A 188 -29.36 43.91 -16.86
C PRO A 188 -27.98 43.42 -16.40
N GLU A 189 -27.08 44.36 -16.07
CA GLU A 189 -25.72 44.05 -15.61
C GLU A 189 -25.71 43.33 -14.25
N GLN A 190 -26.63 43.71 -13.34
CA GLN A 190 -26.78 43.05 -12.03
C GLN A 190 -27.36 41.64 -12.18
N GLN A 191 -28.30 41.45 -13.11
CA GLN A 191 -28.83 40.13 -13.42
C GLN A 191 -27.77 39.19 -14.01
N GLN A 192 -26.92 39.70 -14.93
CA GLN A 192 -25.77 38.94 -15.45
C GLN A 192 -24.77 38.55 -14.34
N LEU A 193 -24.52 39.44 -13.37
CA LEU A 193 -23.67 39.12 -12.23
C LEU A 193 -24.25 37.98 -11.38
N LEU A 194 -25.56 37.96 -11.16
CA LEU A 194 -26.23 36.87 -10.44
C LEU A 194 -26.23 35.56 -11.23
N ASP A 195 -26.40 35.61 -12.55
CA ASP A 195 -26.27 34.44 -13.43
C ASP A 195 -24.85 33.85 -13.37
N ASN A 196 -23.82 34.71 -13.34
CA ASN A 196 -22.43 34.28 -13.17
C ASN A 196 -22.19 33.63 -11.80
N ILE A 197 -22.78 34.16 -10.72
CA ILE A 197 -22.67 33.56 -9.39
C ILE A 197 -23.30 32.16 -9.37
N ASP A 198 -24.48 32.00 -9.96
CA ASP A 198 -25.13 30.69 -10.08
C ASP A 198 -24.25 29.71 -10.87
N GLN A 199 -23.63 30.17 -11.97
CA GLN A 199 -22.70 29.36 -12.75
C GLN A 199 -21.46 28.95 -11.94
N TYR A 200 -20.85 29.87 -11.18
CA TYR A 200 -19.69 29.55 -10.34
C TYR A 200 -20.02 28.53 -9.26
N ILE A 201 -21.22 28.57 -8.68
CA ILE A 201 -21.68 27.58 -7.70
C ILE A 201 -21.78 26.20 -8.36
N VAL A 202 -22.33 26.13 -9.57
CA VAL A 202 -22.42 24.88 -10.36
C VAL A 202 -21.01 24.34 -10.67
N ASP A 203 -20.10 25.20 -11.11
CA ASP A 203 -18.73 24.82 -11.45
C ASP A 203 -17.99 24.25 -10.22
N ILE A 204 -18.16 24.87 -9.05
CA ILE A 204 -17.56 24.41 -7.79
C ILE A 204 -18.12 23.04 -7.37
N ASP A 205 -19.43 22.80 -7.46
CA ASP A 205 -20.01 21.50 -7.10
C ASP A 205 -19.57 20.39 -8.08
N GLN A 206 -19.36 20.73 -9.36
CA GLN A 206 -18.75 19.82 -10.33
C GLN A 206 -17.29 19.48 -9.97
N LEU A 207 -16.48 20.47 -9.61
CA LEU A 207 -15.09 20.24 -9.18
C LEU A 207 -15.03 19.35 -7.93
N PHE A 208 -15.90 19.56 -6.95
CA PHE A 208 -15.96 18.69 -5.78
C PHE A 208 -16.34 17.26 -6.13
N SER A 209 -17.31 17.08 -7.02
CA SER A 209 -17.71 15.76 -7.49
C SER A 209 -16.54 15.02 -8.16
N GLN A 210 -15.71 15.74 -8.94
CA GLN A 210 -14.50 15.20 -9.55
C GLN A 210 -13.44 14.81 -8.50
N VAL A 211 -13.22 15.64 -7.47
CA VAL A 211 -12.27 15.36 -6.38
C VAL A 211 -12.67 14.12 -5.58
N ILE A 212 -13.96 13.98 -5.21
CA ILE A 212 -14.48 12.78 -4.54
C ILE A 212 -14.25 11.55 -5.40
N THR A 213 -14.62 11.65 -6.68
CA THR A 213 -14.51 10.54 -7.63
C THR A 213 -13.05 10.10 -7.80
N PHE A 214 -12.12 11.04 -7.94
CA PHE A 214 -10.69 10.77 -8.01
C PHE A 214 -10.16 10.10 -6.74
N SER A 215 -10.58 10.58 -5.57
CA SER A 215 -10.20 9.98 -4.28
C SER A 215 -10.71 8.54 -4.15
N GLN A 216 -11.95 8.26 -4.58
CA GLN A 216 -12.52 6.91 -4.56
C GLN A 216 -11.73 5.94 -5.46
N VAL A 217 -11.42 6.35 -6.70
CA VAL A 217 -10.63 5.54 -7.64
C VAL A 217 -9.26 5.16 -7.07
N ASN A 218 -8.56 6.10 -6.42
CA ASN A 218 -7.24 5.83 -5.85
C ASN A 218 -7.26 4.96 -4.58
N THR A 219 -8.41 4.79 -3.93
CA THR A 219 -8.48 4.09 -2.64
C THR A 219 -8.97 2.65 -2.73
N HIS A 220 -9.62 2.26 -3.83
CA HIS A 220 -10.14 0.90 -4.00
C HIS A 220 -9.04 -0.08 -4.43
N SER A 221 -8.34 -0.67 -3.45
CA SER A 221 -7.30 -1.68 -3.66
C SER A 221 -7.71 -3.12 -3.32
N THR A 222 -8.96 -3.40 -2.91
CA THR A 222 -9.25 -4.72 -2.28
C THR A 222 -10.40 -5.56 -2.83
N GLN A 223 -11.17 -5.14 -3.83
CA GLN A 223 -12.07 -6.07 -4.56
C GLN A 223 -12.62 -5.42 -5.84
N GLN A 224 -11.81 -5.43 -6.90
CA GLN A 224 -12.30 -5.03 -8.23
C GLN A 224 -13.18 -6.14 -8.78
N HIS A 225 -14.47 -5.86 -8.96
CA HIS A 225 -15.44 -6.79 -9.54
C HIS A 225 -15.38 -6.68 -11.07
N TYR A 226 -14.40 -7.35 -11.66
CA TYR A 226 -14.32 -7.47 -13.11
C TYR A 226 -15.46 -8.35 -13.62
N GLN A 227 -16.18 -7.85 -14.61
CA GLN A 227 -17.18 -8.61 -15.33
C GLN A 227 -17.11 -8.30 -16.81
N GLU A 228 -17.64 -9.20 -17.63
CA GLU A 228 -17.79 -8.97 -19.06
C GLU A 228 -18.94 -7.97 -19.29
N ILE A 229 -18.64 -6.84 -19.92
CA ILE A 229 -19.58 -5.74 -20.16
C ILE A 229 -19.76 -5.55 -21.67
N MET A 230 -20.98 -5.70 -22.14
CA MET A 230 -21.36 -5.40 -23.53
C MET A 230 -21.33 -3.89 -23.76
N LEU A 231 -20.45 -3.40 -24.65
CA LEU A 231 -20.26 -1.96 -24.89
C LEU A 231 -21.51 -1.29 -25.49
N LYS A 232 -22.39 -2.05 -26.15
CA LYS A 232 -23.69 -1.57 -26.65
C LYS A 232 -24.56 -1.00 -25.52
N SER A 233 -24.47 -1.55 -24.31
CA SER A 233 -25.21 -1.04 -23.14
C SER A 233 -24.76 0.36 -22.70
N LEU A 234 -23.48 0.70 -22.94
CA LEU A 234 -22.96 2.04 -22.70
C LEU A 234 -23.43 3.02 -23.78
N ALA A 235 -23.49 2.59 -25.04
CA ALA A 235 -23.96 3.42 -26.16
C ALA A 235 -25.33 4.06 -25.91
N THR A 236 -26.30 3.28 -25.41
CA THR A 236 -27.67 3.74 -25.08
C THR A 236 -27.70 4.77 -23.95
N ARG A 237 -26.65 4.79 -23.12
CA ARG A 237 -26.52 5.72 -22.00
C ARG A 237 -25.84 7.01 -22.44
N ILE A 238 -24.85 6.90 -23.32
CA ILE A 238 -24.14 8.02 -23.95
C ILE A 238 -25.11 8.91 -24.75
N SER A 239 -26.05 8.31 -25.48
CA SER A 239 -27.08 9.05 -26.22
C SER A 239 -28.04 9.87 -25.35
N ARG A 240 -28.03 9.70 -24.01
CA ARG A 240 -28.82 10.52 -23.09
C ARG A 240 -28.11 11.79 -22.63
N PHE A 241 -26.77 11.87 -22.78
CA PHE A 241 -26.02 13.08 -22.45
C PHE A 241 -26.23 14.23 -23.44
N THR A 242 -26.79 13.95 -24.62
CA THR A 242 -27.10 14.93 -25.67
C THR A 242 -28.44 15.62 -25.40
N SER A 243 -28.49 16.47 -24.38
CA SER A 243 -29.63 17.39 -24.19
C SER A 243 -29.30 18.82 -24.66
N SER A 244 -28.06 19.10 -25.07
CA SER A 244 -27.64 20.39 -25.62
C SER A 244 -27.69 20.37 -27.15
N ALA A 245 -28.42 21.31 -27.75
CA ALA A 245 -28.88 21.28 -29.14
C ALA A 245 -27.78 21.42 -30.22
N THR A 246 -26.51 21.55 -29.85
CA THR A 246 -25.41 21.93 -30.77
C THR A 246 -24.41 20.84 -31.11
N THR A 247 -24.40 19.70 -30.40
CA THR A 247 -23.37 18.66 -30.60
C THR A 247 -23.99 17.35 -31.08
N VAL A 248 -23.63 16.93 -32.29
CA VAL A 248 -24.01 15.63 -32.84
C VAL A 248 -23.01 14.58 -32.33
N ILE A 249 -23.53 13.55 -31.66
CA ILE A 249 -22.76 12.38 -31.23
C ILE A 249 -23.14 11.17 -32.07
N GLU A 250 -22.22 10.69 -32.88
CA GLU A 250 -22.36 9.40 -33.58
C GLU A 250 -21.68 8.30 -32.77
N VAL A 251 -22.42 7.25 -32.42
CA VAL A 251 -21.88 6.10 -31.69
C VAL A 251 -21.86 4.89 -32.63
N ASN A 252 -20.66 4.47 -33.04
CA ASN A 252 -20.48 3.28 -33.88
C ASN A 252 -19.74 2.19 -33.09
N ILE A 253 -20.51 1.25 -32.54
CA ILE A 253 -20.04 0.14 -31.70
C ILE A 253 -20.64 -1.15 -32.27
N SER A 254 -19.80 -2.16 -32.49
CA SER A 254 -20.25 -3.49 -32.92
C SER A 254 -21.08 -4.18 -31.82
N ASP A 255 -22.12 -4.89 -32.22
CA ASP A 255 -23.06 -5.55 -31.30
C ASP A 255 -22.41 -6.63 -30.43
N ASP A 256 -21.34 -7.26 -30.93
CA ASP A 256 -20.63 -8.36 -30.26
C ASP A 256 -19.42 -7.89 -29.43
N LEU A 257 -19.26 -6.58 -29.23
CA LEU A 257 -18.08 -6.03 -28.55
C LEU A 257 -18.29 -6.01 -27.03
N SER A 258 -17.56 -6.88 -26.32
CA SER A 258 -17.48 -6.91 -24.87
C SER A 258 -16.11 -6.49 -24.35
N VAL A 259 -16.07 -5.93 -23.14
CA VAL A 259 -14.85 -5.59 -22.43
C VAL A 259 -14.92 -6.18 -21.02
N PHE A 260 -13.84 -6.82 -20.60
CA PHE A 260 -13.69 -7.29 -19.22
C PHE A 260 -13.16 -6.14 -18.36
N SER A 261 -14.03 -5.53 -17.56
CA SER A 261 -13.69 -4.36 -16.75
C SER A 261 -14.59 -4.25 -15.53
N GLU A 262 -14.25 -3.34 -14.63
CA GLU A 262 -15.14 -2.93 -13.56
C GLU A 262 -16.14 -1.89 -14.11
N PRO A 263 -17.47 -2.09 -13.95
CA PRO A 263 -18.47 -1.22 -14.54
C PRO A 263 -18.36 0.25 -14.12
N ALA A 264 -17.96 0.50 -12.86
CA ALA A 264 -17.82 1.84 -12.31
C ALA A 264 -16.70 2.62 -13.02
N TYR A 265 -15.53 2.01 -13.23
CA TYR A 265 -14.40 2.66 -13.90
C TYR A 265 -14.61 2.84 -15.38
N LEU A 266 -15.13 1.82 -16.07
CA LEU A 266 -15.45 1.94 -17.49
C LEU A 266 -16.43 3.09 -17.72
N ARG A 267 -17.45 3.19 -16.86
CA ARG A 267 -18.40 4.29 -16.87
C ARG A 267 -17.73 5.64 -16.65
N LEU A 268 -16.93 5.79 -15.60
CA LEU A 268 -16.23 7.03 -15.25
C LEU A 268 -15.34 7.52 -16.40
N ILE A 269 -14.55 6.63 -16.99
CA ILE A 269 -13.68 6.96 -18.13
C ILE A 269 -14.52 7.42 -19.32
N THR A 270 -15.57 6.67 -19.68
CA THR A 270 -16.43 7.05 -20.81
C THR A 270 -17.12 8.39 -20.59
N GLU A 271 -17.71 8.63 -19.40
CA GLU A 271 -18.39 9.88 -19.07
C GLU A 271 -17.42 11.08 -19.10
N ASN A 272 -16.20 10.94 -18.57
CA ASN A 272 -15.19 12.01 -18.63
C ASN A 272 -14.76 12.34 -20.06
N LEU A 273 -14.52 11.33 -20.89
CA LEU A 273 -14.08 11.54 -22.27
C LEU A 273 -15.19 12.16 -23.13
N ILE A 274 -16.45 11.75 -22.92
CA ILE A 274 -17.61 12.32 -23.61
C ILE A 274 -17.84 13.76 -23.16
N LYS A 275 -17.75 14.05 -21.86
CA LYS A 275 -17.89 15.42 -21.35
C LYS A 275 -16.83 16.33 -21.97
N ASN A 276 -15.57 15.91 -21.95
CA ASN A 276 -14.48 16.66 -22.60
C ASN A 276 -14.73 16.87 -24.10
N ALA A 277 -15.28 15.88 -24.80
CA ALA A 277 -15.60 16.02 -26.21
C ALA A 277 -16.76 16.99 -26.46
N ILE A 278 -17.82 16.95 -25.65
CA ILE A 278 -18.94 17.89 -25.76
C ILE A 278 -18.49 19.32 -25.48
N ASP A 279 -17.66 19.53 -24.45
CA ASP A 279 -17.22 20.86 -24.03
C ASP A 279 -16.24 21.51 -25.03
N HIS A 280 -15.48 20.70 -25.79
CA HIS A 280 -14.40 21.20 -26.65
C HIS A 280 -14.62 20.96 -28.16
N CYS A 281 -15.57 20.13 -28.59
CA CYS A 281 -15.79 19.79 -30.00
C CYS A 281 -17.18 20.23 -30.49
N ARG A 282 -17.25 20.79 -31.70
CA ARG A 282 -18.53 21.13 -32.38
C ARG A 282 -19.28 19.90 -32.88
N THR A 283 -18.55 18.84 -33.20
CA THR A 283 -19.07 17.52 -33.62
C THR A 283 -18.20 16.46 -32.97
N THR A 284 -18.79 15.43 -32.37
CA THR A 284 -18.04 14.34 -31.72
C THR A 284 -18.41 13.01 -32.36
N ILE A 285 -17.46 12.29 -32.94
CA ILE A 285 -17.70 10.96 -33.53
C ILE A 285 -17.07 9.90 -32.63
N ILE A 286 -17.85 9.19 -31.83
CA ILE A 286 -17.34 8.09 -31.00
C ILE A 286 -17.36 6.82 -31.83
N SER A 287 -16.24 6.53 -32.48
CA SER A 287 -15.99 5.26 -33.16
C SER A 287 -15.12 4.35 -32.29
N ALA A 288 -15.52 3.09 -32.13
CA ALA A 288 -14.69 2.04 -31.51
C ALA A 288 -14.28 1.04 -32.60
N PRO A 289 -13.20 1.28 -33.36
CA PRO A 289 -12.75 0.33 -34.36
C PRO A 289 -12.16 -0.91 -33.68
N VAL A 290 -12.65 -2.09 -34.08
CA VAL A 290 -12.06 -3.37 -33.68
C VAL A 290 -10.78 -3.60 -34.49
N LEU A 291 -9.63 -3.24 -33.93
CA LEU A 291 -8.34 -3.78 -34.38
C LEU A 291 -8.07 -5.06 -33.58
N ARG A 292 -8.37 -6.22 -34.18
CA ARG A 292 -7.89 -7.51 -33.69
C ARG A 292 -6.36 -7.54 -33.83
N LEU A 293 -5.64 -7.40 -32.73
CA LEU A 293 -4.25 -7.83 -32.55
C LEU A 293 -3.95 -7.88 -31.04
N ASN A 294 -4.14 -9.06 -30.44
CA ASN A 294 -3.66 -9.58 -29.14
C ASN A 294 -3.56 -8.72 -27.86
N HIS A 295 -3.85 -7.43 -27.85
CA HIS A 295 -4.06 -6.62 -26.65
C HIS A 295 -5.08 -5.54 -27.01
N THR A 296 -6.18 -5.50 -26.27
CA THR A 296 -7.40 -4.75 -26.60
C THR A 296 -7.16 -3.24 -26.53
N THR A 297 -6.86 -2.59 -27.66
CA THR A 297 -6.77 -1.14 -27.77
C THR A 297 -8.12 -0.59 -28.21
N ILE A 298 -8.81 0.16 -27.33
CA ILE A 298 -10.00 0.95 -27.69
C ILE A 298 -9.50 2.30 -28.22
N THR A 299 -9.60 2.52 -29.54
CA THR A 299 -9.22 3.79 -30.15
C THR A 299 -10.43 4.73 -30.16
N LEU A 300 -10.49 5.69 -29.24
CA LEU A 300 -11.45 6.79 -29.33
C LEU A 300 -10.93 7.81 -30.34
N LYS A 301 -11.59 7.91 -31.49
CA LYS A 301 -11.26 8.90 -32.51
C LYS A 301 -12.07 10.16 -32.26
N LEU A 302 -11.52 11.09 -31.48
CA LEU A 302 -12.09 12.42 -31.25
C LEU A 302 -12.01 13.28 -32.52
#